data_AF-A0A497HPG1-F1
#
_entry.id   AF-A0A497HPG1-F1
#
_cell.length_a   1.000
_cell.length_b   1.000
_cell.length_c   1.000
_cell.angle_alpha   90.00
_cell.angle_beta   90.00
_cell.angle_gamma   90.00
#
_symmetry.space_group_name_H-M   'P 1'
#
loop_
_entity.id
_entity.type
_entity.pdbx_description
1 polymer ?
#
loop_
_entity_poly.entity_id
_entity_poly.type
_entity_poly.pdbx_seq_one_letter_code
_entity_poly.pdbx_strand_id
1 'polypeptide(L)'
;RVVRGWVGEGVDVVLITGGTGISPRDRTPEAVEALIEKPLPGFGELFRFFSYQEIGGLSLLSRAGAGISGRSLIVYMPGSPGAVTLMMEKLLLPSVGHIVYELRRERE
;
A
#
# COMPACT_ATOMS: atom_id res chain seq x y z
N ARG A 1 14.18 -7.99 -1.84
CA ARG A 1 15.45 -7.67 -1.13
C ARG A 1 15.46 -6.24 -0.62
N VAL A 2 15.21 -5.24 -1.47
CA VAL A 2 15.21 -3.81 -1.10
C VAL A 2 14.21 -3.48 0.01
N VAL A 3 12.91 -3.77 -0.20
CA VAL A 3 11.85 -3.49 0.80
C VAL A 3 12.14 -4.16 2.15
N ARG A 4 12.51 -5.44 2.13
CA ARG A 4 12.89 -6.17 3.35
C ARG A 4 14.09 -5.52 4.08
N GLY A 5 15.05 -4.97 3.34
CA GLY A 5 16.18 -4.22 3.91
C GLY A 5 15.71 -2.97 4.65
N TRP A 6 14.87 -2.15 4.02
CA TRP A 6 14.31 -0.94 4.64
C TRP A 6 13.48 -1.24 5.89
N VAL A 7 12.68 -2.31 5.87
CA VAL A 7 11.94 -2.77 7.06
C VAL A 7 12.91 -3.13 8.19
N GLY A 8 14.00 -3.85 7.88
CA GLY A 8 15.04 -4.19 8.86
C GLY A 8 15.83 -2.98 9.39
N GLU A 9 15.94 -1.91 8.60
CA GLU A 9 16.56 -0.63 8.99
C GLU A 9 15.63 0.27 9.81
N GLY A 10 14.37 -0.13 10.01
CA GLY A 10 13.40 0.59 10.85
C GLY A 10 12.68 1.74 10.13
N VAL A 11 12.56 1.69 8.81
CA VAL A 11 11.73 2.65 8.05
C VAL A 11 10.26 2.49 8.42
N ASP A 12 9.59 3.56 8.84
CA ASP A 12 8.20 3.47 9.32
C ASP A 12 7.19 3.19 8.21
N VAL A 13 7.39 3.78 7.03
CA VAL A 13 6.46 3.72 5.90
C VAL A 13 7.22 3.51 4.61
N VAL A 14 6.85 2.46 3.86
CA VAL A 14 7.38 2.17 2.53
C VAL A 14 6.26 2.33 1.51
N LEU A 15 6.47 3.24 0.56
CA LEU A 15 5.53 3.49 -0.54
C LEU A 15 6.10 2.94 -1.83
N ILE A 16 5.31 2.10 -2.49
CA ILE A 16 5.68 1.44 -3.74
C ILE A 16 4.66 1.83 -4.81
N THR A 17 5.14 2.30 -5.94
CA THR A 17 4.30 2.73 -7.05
C THR A 17 4.66 1.97 -8.33
N GLY A 18 3.63 1.49 -9.04
CA GLY A 18 3.77 0.73 -10.28
C GLY A 18 3.87 -0.79 -10.08
N GLY A 19 3.79 -1.53 -11.19
CA GLY A 19 3.87 -2.99 -11.21
C GLY A 19 2.66 -3.72 -10.62
N THR A 20 1.52 -3.05 -10.49
CA THR A 20 0.26 -3.60 -9.94
C THR A 20 -0.80 -3.94 -10.99
N GLY A 21 -0.51 -3.73 -12.29
CA GLY A 21 -1.42 -4.08 -13.39
C GLY A 21 -1.58 -5.59 -13.58
N ILE A 22 -2.24 -6.00 -14.65
CA ILE A 22 -2.48 -7.43 -14.98
C ILE A 22 -1.47 -8.01 -15.98
N SER A 23 -0.44 -7.24 -16.36
CA SER A 23 0.58 -7.72 -17.29
C SER A 23 1.45 -8.79 -16.63
N PRO A 24 2.01 -9.76 -17.38
CA PRO A 24 2.91 -10.77 -16.80
C PRO A 24 4.13 -10.23 -16.04
N ARG A 25 4.54 -8.98 -16.34
CA ARG A 25 5.63 -8.26 -15.66
C ARG A 25 5.20 -7.59 -14.35
N ASP A 26 3.91 -7.41 -14.12
CA ASP A 26 3.38 -6.74 -12.95
C ASP A 26 3.39 -7.72 -11.77
N ARG A 27 4.40 -7.60 -10.91
CA ARG A 27 4.68 -8.53 -9.79
C ARG A 27 4.71 -7.85 -8.42
N THR A 28 4.37 -6.57 -8.35
CA THR A 28 4.43 -5.81 -7.08
C THR A 28 3.55 -6.43 -6.00
N PRO A 29 2.27 -6.77 -6.25
CA PRO A 29 1.41 -7.35 -5.22
C PRO A 29 1.98 -8.65 -4.67
N GLU A 30 2.39 -9.59 -5.53
CA GLU A 30 2.94 -10.88 -5.11
C GLU A 30 4.24 -10.73 -4.30
N ALA A 31 5.11 -9.81 -4.74
CA ALA A 31 6.38 -9.57 -4.05
C ALA A 31 6.19 -8.91 -2.68
N VAL A 32 5.17 -8.04 -2.54
CA VAL A 32 4.89 -7.30 -1.31
C VAL A 32 4.08 -8.14 -0.33
N GLU A 33 3.05 -8.84 -0.80
CA GLU A 33 2.20 -9.70 0.03
C GLU A 33 3.02 -10.81 0.71
N ALA A 34 4.06 -11.33 0.05
CA ALA A 34 5.00 -12.29 0.64
C ALA A 34 5.84 -11.72 1.81
N LEU A 35 5.82 -10.40 2.04
CA LEU A 35 6.49 -9.73 3.15
C LEU A 35 5.51 -9.29 4.25
N ILE A 36 4.22 -9.26 3.96
CA ILE A 36 3.20 -8.76 4.87
C ILE A 36 2.89 -9.82 5.93
N GLU A 37 3.01 -9.44 7.20
CA GLU A 37 2.63 -10.25 8.36
C GLU A 37 1.17 -9.99 8.76
N LYS A 38 0.71 -8.75 8.63
CA LYS A 38 -0.66 -8.33 8.94
C LYS A 38 -1.27 -7.54 7.78
N PRO A 39 -2.12 -8.17 6.95
CA PRO A 39 -2.79 -7.49 5.85
C PRO A 39 -3.73 -6.38 6.33
N LEU A 40 -3.83 -5.30 5.55
CA LEU A 40 -4.78 -4.20 5.77
C LEU A 40 -5.71 -4.09 4.53
N PRO A 41 -6.67 -5.03 4.36
CA PRO A 41 -7.47 -5.12 3.14
C PRO A 41 -8.30 -3.86 2.85
N GLY A 42 -8.67 -3.10 3.89
CA GLY A 42 -9.41 -1.85 3.77
C GLY A 42 -8.75 -0.81 2.86
N PHE A 43 -7.42 -0.80 2.72
CA PHE A 43 -6.72 0.07 1.76
C PHE A 43 -7.09 -0.29 0.32
N GLY A 44 -7.02 -1.57 -0.04
CA GLY A 44 -7.37 -2.02 -1.40
C GLY A 44 -8.85 -1.89 -1.69
N GLU A 45 -9.70 -2.17 -0.70
CA GLU A 45 -11.16 -2.05 -0.80
C GLU A 45 -11.59 -0.61 -1.06
N LEU A 46 -11.19 0.34 -0.19
CA LEU A 46 -11.54 1.75 -0.36
C LEU A 46 -10.86 2.37 -1.58
N PHE A 47 -9.63 1.96 -1.91
CA PHE A 47 -8.97 2.42 -3.13
C PHE A 47 -9.78 2.05 -4.38
N ARG A 48 -10.27 0.81 -4.46
CA ARG A 48 -11.13 0.38 -5.57
C ARG A 48 -12.47 1.12 -5.56
N PHE A 49 -13.07 1.33 -4.40
CA PHE A 49 -14.31 2.10 -4.28
C PHE A 49 -14.16 3.53 -4.81
N PHE A 50 -13.15 4.28 -4.34
CA PHE A 50 -12.90 5.63 -4.82
C PHE A 50 -12.49 5.66 -6.29
N SER A 51 -11.65 4.71 -6.72
CA SER A 51 -11.29 4.58 -8.14
C SER A 51 -12.52 4.30 -9.00
N TYR A 52 -13.48 3.51 -8.53
CA TYR A 52 -14.72 3.23 -9.28
C TYR A 52 -15.52 4.51 -9.52
N GLN A 53 -15.51 5.46 -8.56
CA GLN A 53 -16.17 6.76 -8.73
C GLN A 53 -15.51 7.62 -9.81
N GLU A 54 -14.21 7.46 -10.07
CA GLU A 54 -13.48 8.25 -11.08
C GLU A 54 -13.37 7.57 -12.44
N ILE A 55 -13.09 6.26 -12.48
CA ILE A 55 -12.76 5.50 -13.70
C ILE A 55 -13.69 4.30 -13.93
N GLY A 56 -14.76 4.16 -13.14
CA GLY A 56 -15.76 3.12 -13.30
C GLY A 56 -15.18 1.70 -13.21
N GLY A 57 -15.65 0.82 -14.09
CA GLY A 57 -15.28 -0.61 -14.09
C GLY A 57 -13.79 -0.89 -14.25
N LEU A 58 -12.97 0.05 -14.75
CA LEU A 58 -11.52 -0.12 -14.85
C LEU A 58 -10.86 -0.29 -13.46
N SER A 59 -11.49 0.23 -12.41
CA SER A 59 -11.06 0.07 -11.02
C SER A 59 -10.96 -1.40 -10.57
N LEU A 60 -11.72 -2.31 -11.21
CA LEU A 60 -11.69 -3.75 -10.91
C LEU A 60 -10.31 -4.37 -11.17
N LEU A 61 -9.52 -3.78 -12.06
CA LEU A 61 -8.17 -4.26 -12.39
C LEU A 61 -7.12 -3.85 -11.36
N SER A 62 -7.46 -2.96 -10.41
CA SER A 62 -6.52 -2.48 -9.41
C SER A 62 -6.20 -3.56 -8.38
N ARG A 63 -4.91 -3.89 -8.31
CA ARG A 63 -4.32 -4.74 -7.27
C ARG A 63 -3.51 -3.90 -6.28
N ALA A 64 -4.02 -2.72 -5.91
CA ALA A 64 -3.42 -1.88 -4.88
C ALA A 64 -3.77 -2.39 -3.47
N GLY A 65 -2.91 -2.14 -2.50
CA GLY A 65 -3.16 -2.57 -1.13
C GLY A 65 -2.11 -2.07 -0.14
N ALA A 66 -2.25 -2.52 1.10
CA ALA A 66 -1.33 -2.23 2.18
C ALA A 66 -1.29 -3.37 3.21
N GLY A 67 -0.24 -3.37 4.02
CA GLY A 67 -0.12 -4.25 5.18
C GLY A 67 1.09 -3.90 6.02
N ILE A 68 1.22 -4.59 7.15
CA ILE A 68 2.33 -4.40 8.09
C ILE A 68 3.35 -5.51 7.90
N SER A 69 4.63 -5.14 7.93
CA SER A 69 5.79 -6.04 7.98
C SER A 69 6.70 -5.54 9.10
N GLY A 70 6.97 -6.36 10.12
CA GLY A 70 7.55 -5.92 11.37
C GLY A 70 6.82 -4.72 11.97
N ARG A 71 7.48 -3.55 11.99
CA ARG A 71 6.93 -2.27 12.46
C ARG A 71 6.77 -1.23 11.36
N SER A 72 6.78 -1.67 10.11
CA SER A 72 6.67 -0.81 8.94
C SER A 72 5.30 -0.98 8.28
N LEU A 73 4.66 0.12 7.94
CA LEU A 73 3.55 0.13 7.01
C LEU A 73 4.09 0.03 5.57
N ILE A 74 3.65 -0.95 4.81
CA ILE A 74 3.94 -1.04 3.37
C ILE A 74 2.65 -0.75 2.60
N VAL A 75 2.69 0.22 1.69
CA VAL A 75 1.59 0.55 0.76
C VAL A 75 2.10 0.39 -0.66
N TYR A 76 1.37 -0.36 -1.48
CA TYR A 76 1.67 -0.54 -2.90
C TYR A 76 0.47 -0.10 -3.76
N MET A 77 0.75 0.76 -4.73
CA MET A 77 -0.27 1.46 -5.50
C MET A 77 0.08 1.52 -7.00
N PRO A 78 -0.88 1.83 -7.90
CA PRO A 78 -0.60 1.97 -9.33
C PRO A 78 0.39 3.10 -9.64
N GLY A 79 0.99 3.03 -10.82
CA GLY A 79 2.02 3.98 -11.28
C GLY A 79 1.48 5.31 -11.82
N SER A 80 0.17 5.42 -12.05
CA SER A 80 -0.40 6.65 -12.62
C SER A 80 -0.48 7.76 -11.57
N PRO A 81 -0.16 9.02 -11.92
CA PRO A 81 -0.22 10.14 -10.97
C PRO A 81 -1.58 10.27 -10.27
N GLY A 82 -2.69 10.11 -11.00
CA GLY A 82 -4.04 10.17 -10.41
C GLY A 82 -4.30 9.10 -9.36
N ALA A 83 -3.85 7.86 -9.60
CA ALA A 83 -3.97 6.78 -8.61
C ALA A 83 -3.13 7.05 -7.36
N VAL A 84 -1.92 7.60 -7.54
CA VAL A 84 -1.06 8.00 -6.41
C VAL A 84 -1.75 9.10 -5.61
N THR A 85 -2.21 10.17 -6.25
CA THR A 85 -2.94 11.27 -5.58
C THR A 85 -4.15 10.75 -4.80
N LEU A 86 -4.97 9.89 -5.41
CA LEU A 86 -6.14 9.30 -4.76
C LEU A 86 -5.75 8.49 -3.51
N MET A 87 -4.76 7.59 -3.61
CA MET A 87 -4.26 6.81 -2.47
C MET A 87 -3.73 7.71 -1.35
N MET A 88 -2.95 8.73 -1.71
CA MET A 88 -2.34 9.63 -0.74
C MET A 88 -3.40 10.46 -0.02
N GLU A 89 -4.28 11.14 -0.76
CA GLU A 89 -5.21 12.11 -0.18
C GLU A 89 -6.39 11.45 0.51
N LYS A 90 -6.96 10.39 -0.06
CA LYS A 90 -8.19 9.77 0.49
C LYS A 90 -7.91 8.77 1.59
N LEU A 91 -6.74 8.13 1.59
CA LEU A 91 -6.47 6.99 2.46
C LEU A 91 -5.24 7.22 3.35
N LEU A 92 -4.08 7.48 2.77
CA LEU A 92 -2.84 7.43 3.52
C LEU A 92 -2.61 8.66 4.41
N LEU A 93 -2.63 9.88 3.86
CA LEU A 93 -2.36 11.09 4.63
C LEU A 93 -3.27 11.26 5.86
N PRO A 94 -4.58 10.95 5.80
CA PRO A 94 -5.45 11.02 6.96
C PRO A 94 -5.14 10.01 8.07
N SER A 95 -4.49 8.89 7.75
CA SER A 95 -4.35 7.74 8.67
C SER A 95 -2.91 7.43 9.10
N VAL A 96 -1.91 7.80 8.29
CA VAL A 96 -0.52 7.35 8.45
C VAL A 96 0.09 7.74 9.81
N GLY A 97 -0.20 8.94 10.31
CA GLY A 97 0.31 9.39 11.61
C GLY A 97 -0.16 8.50 12.76
N HIS A 98 -1.44 8.13 12.75
CA HIS A 98 -2.01 7.23 13.75
C HIS A 98 -1.46 5.81 13.59
N ILE A 99 -1.34 5.31 12.36
CA ILE A 99 -0.77 3.97 12.10
C ILE A 99 0.66 3.87 12.64
N VAL A 100 1.52 4.86 12.32
CA VAL A 100 2.91 4.88 12.78
C VAL A 100 2.99 5.00 14.29
N TYR A 101 2.11 5.81 14.92
CA TYR A 101 2.02 5.88 16.37
C TYR A 101 1.72 4.51 16.98
N GLU A 102 0.69 3.80 16.51
CA GLU A 102 0.32 2.47 17.01
C GLU A 102 1.44 1.44 16.83
N LEU A 103 2.13 1.43 15.68
CA LEU A 103 3.25 0.52 15.43
C LEU A 103 4.47 0.79 16.34
N ARG A 104 4.60 2.02 16.86
CA ARG A 104 5.70 2.41 17.75
C ARG A 104 5.37 2.24 19.23
N ARG A 105 4.09 2.18 19.62
CA ARG A 105 3.67 2.06 21.03
C ARG A 105 4.26 0.86 21.76
N GLU A 106 4.55 -0.24 21.07
CA GLU A 106 5.19 -1.42 21.66
C GLU A 106 6.70 -1.24 21.99
N ARG A 107 7.20 0.01 22.02
CA ARG A 107 8.59 0.34 22.45
C ARG A 107 8.69 0.83 23.90
N GLU A 108 7.57 1.17 24.53
CA GLU A 108 7.50 1.68 25.90
C GLU A 108 6.98 0.60 26.85
#